data_AF-A0A0B1U0G8-F1
#
_entry.id   AF-A0A0B1U0G8-F1
#
_cell.length_a   1.000
_cell.length_b   1.000
_cell.length_c   1.000
_cell.angle_alpha   90.00
_cell.angle_beta   90.00
_cell.angle_gamma   90.00
#
_symmetry.space_group_name_H-M   'P 1'
#
loop_
_entity.id
_entity.type
_entity.pdbx_description
1 polymer ?
#
loop_
_entity_poly.entity_id
_entity_poly.type
_entity_poly.pdbx_seq_one_letter_code
_entity_poly.pdbx_strand_id
1 'polypeptide(L)'
;MPSKKTVLKTYLTPGEYGKIIESADKAGVSLSAFAKRVCLGQPVPSLENQRARRELLRINADLGRLGGLFKLCLSNKEGVHQAIHQEIRRVLREIEARQRELKAAVARI
;
A
#
# COMPACT_ATOMS: atom_id res chain seq x y z
N MET A 1 29.49 -3.30 22.82
CA MET A 1 30.43 -2.31 22.24
C MET A 1 29.68 -1.01 21.99
N PRO A 2 30.21 0.16 22.41
CA PRO A 2 29.62 1.43 22.03
C PRO A 2 29.64 1.60 20.51
N SER A 3 28.59 2.22 19.96
CA SER A 3 28.48 2.48 18.52
C SER A 3 29.59 3.42 18.06
N LYS A 4 30.28 3.10 16.94
CA LYS A 4 31.29 3.97 16.31
C LYS A 4 30.70 5.16 15.54
N LYS A 5 29.39 5.38 15.61
CA LYS A 5 28.70 6.42 14.83
C LYS A 5 28.80 7.79 15.49
N THR A 6 28.98 8.84 14.70
CA THR A 6 28.92 10.23 15.15
C THR A 6 27.48 10.65 15.45
N VAL A 7 27.31 11.53 16.43
CA VAL A 7 26.01 12.05 16.88
C VAL A 7 25.84 13.49 16.41
N LEU A 8 24.71 13.78 15.78
CA LEU A 8 24.28 15.14 15.47
C LEU A 8 23.45 15.67 16.64
N LYS A 9 23.92 16.74 17.30
CA LYS A 9 23.19 17.43 18.37
C LYS A 9 22.50 18.66 17.81
N THR A 10 21.28 18.92 18.26
CA THR A 10 20.49 20.10 17.88
C THR A 10 19.67 20.55 19.09
N TYR A 11 19.51 21.86 19.24
CA TYR A 11 18.68 22.45 20.29
C TYR A 11 17.28 22.66 19.76
N LEU A 12 16.27 22.23 20.52
CA LEU A 12 14.86 22.30 20.15
C LEU A 12 14.07 22.83 21.34
N THR A 13 13.11 23.68 21.06
CA THR A 13 12.03 23.97 22.01
C THR A 13 11.17 22.73 22.24
N PRO A 14 10.41 22.65 23.34
CA PRO A 14 9.49 21.53 23.57
C PRO A 14 8.49 21.32 22.43
N GLY A 15 8.00 22.40 21.83
CA GLY A 15 7.06 22.35 20.70
C GLY A 15 7.69 21.80 19.42
N GLU A 16 8.92 22.20 19.11
CA GLU A 16 9.65 21.66 17.95
C GLU A 16 9.96 20.17 18.14
N TYR A 17 10.43 19.78 19.33
CA TYR A 17 10.69 18.38 19.64
C TYR A 17 9.43 17.52 19.49
N GLY A 18 8.28 18.00 19.99
CA GLY A 18 6.98 17.35 19.84
C GLY A 18 6.58 17.16 18.38
N LYS A 19 6.73 18.18 17.53
CA LYS A 19 6.42 18.08 16.10
C LYS A 19 7.28 17.04 15.37
N ILE A 20 8.57 16.95 15.73
CA ILE A 20 9.48 15.97 15.11
C ILE A 20 9.12 14.55 15.57
N ILE A 21 8.75 14.34 16.84
CA ILE A 21 8.22 13.05 17.32
C ILE A 21 6.97 12.67 16.54
N GLU A 22 5.97 13.56 16.47
CA GLU A 22 4.72 13.28 15.78
C GLU A 22 4.97 12.93 14.30
N SER A 23 5.91 13.63 13.66
CA SER A 23 6.27 13.38 12.26
C SER A 23 7.00 12.04 12.09
N ALA A 24 7.88 11.66 13.02
CA ALA A 24 8.56 10.38 13.04
C ALA A 24 7.57 9.22 13.25
N ASP A 25 6.62 9.40 14.19
CA ASP A 25 5.53 8.46 14.43
C ASP A 25 4.66 8.33 13.20
N LYS A 26 4.22 9.45 12.61
CA LYS A 26 3.53 9.49 11.32
C LYS A 26 4.34 8.91 10.17
N ALA A 27 5.65 8.75 10.29
CA ALA A 27 6.47 8.08 9.29
C ALA A 27 6.74 6.60 9.60
N GLY A 28 6.33 6.12 10.79
CA GLY A 28 6.55 4.76 11.23
C GLY A 28 8.02 4.39 11.40
N VAL A 29 8.89 5.37 11.69
CA VAL A 29 10.32 5.14 11.90
C VAL A 29 10.82 5.82 13.17
N SER A 30 11.97 5.38 13.69
CA SER A 30 12.55 6.01 14.87
C SER A 30 12.85 7.50 14.63
N LEU A 31 12.81 8.29 15.70
CA LEU A 31 13.15 9.72 15.67
C LEU A 31 14.50 10.00 14.99
N SER A 32 15.51 9.17 15.29
CA SER A 32 16.84 9.29 14.69
C SER A 32 16.87 8.93 13.21
N ALA A 33 16.08 7.95 12.76
CA ALA A 33 15.96 7.60 11.36
C ALA A 33 15.19 8.65 10.57
N PHE A 34 14.11 9.20 11.15
CA PHE A 34 13.36 10.32 10.60
C PHE A 34 14.27 11.54 10.41
N ALA A 35 14.93 12.00 11.48
CA ALA A 35 15.83 13.15 11.43
C ALA A 35 16.97 12.94 10.42
N LYS A 36 17.58 11.75 10.40
CA LYS A 36 18.61 11.41 9.41
C LYS A 36 18.08 11.51 7.97
N ARG A 37 16.89 10.97 7.70
CA ARG A 37 16.31 11.02 6.35
C ARG A 37 16.02 12.44 5.92
N VAL A 38 15.39 13.23 6.79
CA VAL A 38 15.09 14.64 6.51
C VAL A 38 16.37 15.42 6.24
N CYS A 39 17.39 15.32 7.11
CA CYS A 39 18.65 16.05 6.94
C CYS A 39 19.46 15.61 5.71
N LEU A 40 19.27 14.38 5.23
CA LEU A 40 19.92 13.86 4.02
C LEU A 40 19.06 14.00 2.75
N GLY A 41 17.89 14.66 2.83
CA GLY A 41 16.96 14.77 1.70
C GLY A 41 16.39 13.43 1.22
N GLN A 42 16.40 12.41 2.08
CA GLN A 42 15.88 11.09 1.76
C GLN A 42 14.36 11.05 1.91
N PRO A 43 13.66 10.20 1.12
CA PRO A 43 12.23 10.05 1.23
C PRO A 43 11.82 9.58 2.63
N VAL A 44 10.85 10.28 3.21
CA VAL A 44 10.20 9.91 4.47
C VAL A 44 8.86 9.26 4.12
N PRO A 45 8.67 7.95 4.37
CA PRO A 45 7.40 7.30 4.12
C PRO A 45 6.33 7.93 5.03
N SER A 46 5.11 8.16 4.55
CA SER A 46 3.99 8.52 5.42
C SER A 46 3.21 7.26 5.83
N LEU A 47 2.81 7.17 7.10
CA LEU A 47 1.96 6.10 7.64
C LEU A 47 0.60 6.12 6.96
N GLU A 48 0.09 7.29 6.61
CA GLU A 48 -1.16 7.45 5.86
C GLU A 48 -1.06 6.76 4.50
N ASN A 49 0.05 6.97 3.77
CA ASN A 49 0.31 6.27 2.52
C ASN A 49 0.41 4.76 2.74
N GLN A 50 1.07 4.30 3.81
CA GLN A 50 1.15 2.87 4.12
C GLN A 50 -0.19 2.24 4.48
N ARG A 51 -1.08 2.96 5.16
CA ARG A 51 -2.44 2.50 5.49
C ARG A 51 -3.29 2.41 4.23
N ALA A 52 -3.33 3.48 3.43
CA ALA A 52 -4.03 3.51 2.16
C ALA A 52 -3.54 2.38 1.23
N ARG A 53 -2.22 2.19 1.14
CA ARG A 53 -1.61 1.14 0.33
C ARG A 53 -2.02 -0.27 0.79
N ARG A 54 -2.09 -0.51 2.11
CA ARG A 54 -2.59 -1.79 2.67
C ARG A 54 -4.05 -2.02 2.35
N GLU A 55 -4.89 -1.00 2.48
CA GLU A 55 -6.32 -1.09 2.19
C GLU A 55 -6.57 -1.40 0.71
N LEU A 56 -5.88 -0.70 -0.20
CA LEU A 56 -5.95 -0.96 -1.63
C LEU A 56 -5.48 -2.37 -1.99
N LEU A 57 -4.43 -2.89 -1.34
CA LEU A 57 -3.99 -4.27 -1.52
C LEU A 57 -5.04 -5.28 -1.04
N ARG A 58 -5.76 -5.00 0.05
CA ARG A 58 -6.85 -5.85 0.54
C ARG A 58 -8.01 -5.90 -0.46
N ILE A 59 -8.48 -4.75 -0.93
CA ILE A 59 -9.53 -4.65 -1.95
C ILE A 59 -9.12 -5.43 -3.21
N ASN A 60 -7.86 -5.30 -3.64
CA ASN A 60 -7.34 -6.03 -4.78
C ASN A 60 -7.36 -7.55 -4.58
N ALA A 61 -7.04 -8.04 -3.38
CA ALA A 61 -7.12 -9.46 -3.06
C ALA A 61 -8.58 -9.97 -3.09
N ASP A 62 -9.53 -9.17 -2.62
CA ASP A 62 -10.96 -9.49 -2.63
C ASP A 62 -11.49 -9.60 -4.07
N LEU A 63 -11.11 -8.67 -4.94
CA LEU A 63 -11.40 -8.75 -6.38
C LEU A 63 -10.82 -10.02 -7.02
N GLY A 64 -9.65 -10.48 -6.57
CA GLY A 64 -9.02 -11.70 -7.06
C GLY A 64 -9.83 -12.94 -6.69
N ARG A 65 -10.38 -12.98 -5.46
CA ARG A 65 -11.28 -14.05 -5.02
C ARG A 65 -12.59 -14.04 -5.82
N LEU A 66 -13.20 -12.88 -6.04
CA LEU A 66 -14.40 -12.75 -6.87
C LEU A 66 -14.15 -13.26 -8.30
N GLY A 67 -13.03 -12.89 -8.91
CA GLY A 67 -12.64 -13.41 -10.23
C GLY A 67 -12.47 -14.93 -10.24
N GLY A 68 -11.92 -15.52 -9.17
CA GLY A 68 -11.85 -16.97 -8.98
C GLY A 68 -13.22 -17.63 -8.94
N LEU A 69 -14.18 -17.05 -8.22
CA LEU A 69 -15.57 -17.55 -8.15
C LEU A 69 -16.27 -17.48 -9.50
N PHE A 70 -16.05 -16.41 -10.27
CA PHE A 70 -16.58 -16.31 -11.64
C PHE A 70 -15.97 -17.35 -12.57
N LYS A 71 -14.67 -17.61 -12.47
CA LYS A 71 -14.01 -18.70 -13.23
C LYS A 71 -14.58 -20.08 -12.86
N LEU A 72 -14.89 -20.30 -11.58
CA LEU A 72 -15.54 -21.53 -11.12
C LEU A 72 -16.96 -21.67 -11.69
N CYS A 73 -17.78 -20.61 -11.62
CA CYS A 73 -19.11 -20.60 -12.24
C CYS A 73 -19.06 -20.90 -13.74
N LEU A 74 -18.08 -20.33 -14.46
CA LEU A 74 -17.88 -20.59 -15.89
C LEU A 74 -17.43 -22.03 -16.19
N SER A 75 -16.83 -22.73 -15.22
CA SER A 75 -16.35 -24.11 -15.39
C SER A 75 -17.46 -25.14 -15.15
N ASN A 76 -18.52 -24.77 -14.40
CA ASN A 76 -19.69 -25.61 -14.23
C ASN A 76 -20.55 -25.58 -15.51
N LYS A 77 -20.79 -26.75 -16.10
CA LYS A 77 -21.54 -26.92 -17.36
C LYS A 77 -23.07 -26.86 -17.18
N GLU A 78 -23.55 -26.82 -15.95
CA GLU A 78 -24.98 -26.81 -15.63
C GLU A 78 -25.48 -25.37 -15.41
N GLY A 79 -26.38 -24.92 -16.28
CA GLY A 79 -27.36 -23.87 -15.94
C GLY A 79 -27.10 -22.44 -16.43
N VAL A 80 -25.96 -22.10 -17.03
CA VAL A 80 -25.70 -20.71 -17.48
C VAL A 80 -25.91 -20.58 -19.00
N HIS A 81 -26.84 -19.70 -19.41
CA HIS A 81 -27.06 -19.38 -20.82
C HIS A 81 -25.78 -18.84 -21.48
N GLN A 82 -25.51 -19.18 -22.75
CA GLN A 82 -24.27 -18.76 -23.45
C GLN A 82 -24.02 -17.25 -23.42
N ALA A 83 -25.07 -16.43 -23.48
CA ALA A 83 -24.96 -14.97 -23.39
C ALA A 83 -24.39 -14.52 -22.03
N ILE A 84 -24.83 -15.14 -20.93
CA ILE A 84 -24.34 -14.85 -19.58
C ILE A 84 -22.87 -15.29 -19.43
N HIS A 85 -22.47 -16.40 -20.04
CA HIS A 85 -21.05 -16.82 -20.08
C HIS A 85 -20.15 -15.77 -20.74
N GLN A 86 -20.59 -15.17 -21.85
CA GLN A 86 -19.81 -14.15 -22.55
C GLN A 86 -19.67 -12.88 -21.71
N GLU A 87 -20.75 -12.46 -21.05
CA GLU A 87 -20.76 -11.27 -20.19
C GLU A 87 -19.85 -11.46 -18.97
N ILE A 88 -19.92 -12.62 -18.30
CA ILE A 88 -19.03 -12.93 -17.17
C ILE A 88 -17.55 -12.94 -17.61
N ARG A 89 -17.23 -13.48 -18.79
CA ARG A 89 -15.87 -13.45 -19.33
C ARG A 89 -15.40 -12.02 -19.67
N ARG A 90 -16.30 -11.14 -20.10
CA ARG A 90 -15.98 -9.72 -20.31
C ARG A 90 -15.64 -9.05 -18.99
N VAL A 91 -16.52 -9.14 -18.02
CA VAL A 91 -16.34 -8.56 -16.67
C VAL A 91 -15.07 -9.10 -16.01
N LEU A 92 -14.79 -10.39 -16.13
CA LEU A 92 -13.56 -11.00 -15.59
C LEU A 92 -12.28 -10.35 -16.16
N ARG A 93 -12.24 -10.11 -17.48
CA ARG A 93 -11.10 -9.45 -18.13
C ARG A 93 -10.92 -8.02 -17.66
N GLU A 94 -12.04 -7.30 -17.47
CA GLU A 94 -12.02 -5.93 -16.94
C GLU A 94 -11.50 -5.90 -15.50
N ILE A 95 -11.98 -6.81 -14.64
CA ILE A 95 -11.48 -6.96 -13.27
C ILE A 95 -9.98 -7.21 -13.29
N GLU A 96 -9.49 -8.18 -14.05
CA GLU A 96 -8.06 -8.50 -14.12
C GLU A 96 -7.21 -7.31 -14.62
N ALA A 97 -7.73 -6.53 -15.57
CA ALA A 97 -7.07 -5.31 -16.05
C ALA A 97 -6.99 -4.24 -14.94
N ARG A 98 -8.11 -3.95 -14.27
CA ARG A 98 -8.16 -2.98 -13.16
C ARG A 98 -7.30 -3.41 -11.98
N GLN A 99 -7.21 -4.71 -11.69
CA GLN A 99 -6.30 -5.23 -10.66
C GLN A 99 -4.82 -4.98 -10.99
N ARG A 100 -4.42 -5.10 -12.27
CA ARG A 100 -3.05 -4.78 -12.70
C ARG A 100 -2.77 -3.28 -12.56
N GLU A 101 -3.69 -2.43 -13.00
CA GLU A 101 -3.58 -0.97 -12.84
C GLU A 101 -3.47 -0.57 -11.37
N LEU A 102 -4.31 -1.16 -10.51
CA LEU A 102 -4.30 -0.91 -9.07
C LEU A 102 -2.98 -1.34 -8.43
N LYS A 103 -2.45 -2.53 -8.75
CA LYS A 103 -1.12 -2.97 -8.28
C LYS A 103 -0.03 -1.98 -8.69
N ALA A 104 -0.05 -1.52 -9.94
CA ALA A 104 0.94 -0.56 -10.43
C ALA A 104 0.82 0.81 -9.75
N ALA A 105 -0.41 1.29 -9.48
CA ALA A 105 -0.64 2.53 -8.76
C ALA A 105 -0.16 2.44 -7.30
N VAL A 106 -0.51 1.35 -6.61
CA VAL A 106 -0.06 1.06 -5.24
C VAL A 106 1.47 1.00 -5.13
N ALA A 107 2.17 0.49 -6.15
CA ALA A 107 3.63 0.44 -6.16
C ALA A 107 4.31 1.81 -6.31
N ARG A 108 3.59 2.83 -6.78
CA ARG A 108 4.07 4.21 -6.93
C ARG A 108 3.82 5.07 -5.69
N ILE A 109 3.14 4.52 -4.68
CA ILE A 109 2.83 5.16 -3.38
C ILE A 109 3.80 4.65 -2.30
#